data_AF-A0A7K6RC03-F1
#
_entry.id   AF-A0A7K6RC03-F1
#
_cell.length_a   1.000
_cell.length_b   1.000
_cell.length_c   1.000
_cell.angle_alpha   90.00
_cell.angle_beta   90.00
_cell.angle_gamma   90.00
#
_symmetry.space_group_name_H-M   'P 1'
#
loop_
_entity.id
_entity.type
_entity.pdbx_description
1 polymer ?
#
loop_
_entity_poly.entity_id
_entity_poly.type
_entity_poly.pdbx_seq_one_letter_code
_entity_poly.pdbx_strand_id
1 'polypeptide(L)'
;PVFAGMNGSAIENFSCVIYNIFLMNCTWQVGKDAPADTQYFLHWQNSRDAKEVECELYIRDENGRNMGCIFQNVSIGTEKAYFLVNGSSKDSLIQFYDEYIDLYKI
;
A
#
# COMPACT_ATOMS: atom_id res chain seq x y z
N PRO A 1 23.62 7.90 2.48
CA PRO A 1 22.80 7.19 3.50
C PRO A 1 21.36 7.13 3.03
N VAL A 2 20.85 5.95 2.71
CA VAL A 2 19.43 5.78 2.38
C VAL A 2 18.67 6.10 3.66
N PHE A 3 17.92 7.21 3.67
CA PHE A 3 17.09 7.61 4.81
C PHE A 3 15.89 6.65 4.88
N ALA A 4 16.13 5.41 5.29
CA ALA A 4 15.07 4.53 5.71
C ALA A 4 14.46 5.16 6.97
N GLY A 5 13.15 5.39 6.99
CA GLY A 5 12.45 5.92 8.15
C GLY A 5 12.63 5.05 9.40
N MET A 6 11.91 5.37 10.47
CA MET A 6 11.96 4.65 11.74
C MET A 6 11.82 3.13 11.52
N ASN A 7 12.81 2.37 11.96
CA ASN A 7 12.82 0.91 11.77
C ASN A 7 11.58 0.28 12.42
N GLY A 8 10.89 -0.59 11.70
CA GLY A 8 9.66 -1.24 12.18
C GLY A 8 8.39 -0.38 12.03
N SER A 9 8.47 0.80 11.43
CA SER A 9 7.31 1.66 11.18
C SER A 9 6.62 1.41 9.82
N ALA A 10 7.29 0.69 8.91
CA ALA A 10 6.70 0.24 7.66
C ALA A 10 5.56 -0.75 7.93
N ILE A 11 4.60 -0.81 7.01
CA ILE A 11 3.48 -1.75 7.09
C ILE A 11 3.97 -3.21 7.06
N GLU A 12 3.16 -4.12 7.61
CA GLU A 12 3.42 -5.56 7.64
C GLU A 12 2.26 -6.33 6.98
N ASN A 13 2.50 -7.57 6.57
CA ASN A 13 1.48 -8.48 6.02
C ASN A 13 0.66 -7.85 4.87
N PHE A 14 1.35 -7.18 3.94
CA PHE A 14 0.73 -6.59 2.76
C PHE A 14 0.30 -7.67 1.78
N SER A 15 -0.94 -7.59 1.29
CA SER A 15 -1.47 -8.51 0.28
C SER A 15 -2.52 -7.83 -0.57
N CYS A 16 -2.56 -8.15 -1.87
CA CYS A 16 -3.58 -7.68 -2.79
C CYS A 16 -4.25 -8.84 -3.52
N VAL A 17 -5.57 -8.75 -3.72
CA VAL A 17 -6.36 -9.72 -4.49
C VAL A 17 -7.28 -9.00 -5.47
N ILE A 18 -7.44 -9.58 -6.66
CA ILE A 18 -8.37 -9.06 -7.67
C ILE A 18 -9.63 -9.88 -7.67
N TYR A 19 -10.77 -9.20 -7.60
CA TYR A 19 -12.09 -9.82 -7.61
C TYR A 19 -13.03 -8.99 -8.48
N ASN A 20 -14.17 -9.58 -8.84
CA ASN A 20 -15.17 -8.94 -9.70
C ASN A 20 -14.56 -8.35 -11.00
N ILE A 21 -13.55 -9.02 -11.55
CA ILE A 21 -12.86 -8.71 -12.82
C ILE A 21 -11.95 -7.47 -12.79
N PHE A 22 -12.32 -6.40 -12.08
CA PHE A 22 -11.63 -5.09 -12.15
C PHE A 22 -11.48 -4.37 -10.81
N LEU A 23 -11.78 -5.03 -9.68
CA LEU A 23 -11.54 -4.48 -8.34
C LEU A 23 -10.32 -5.16 -7.73
N MET A 24 -9.40 -4.37 -7.17
CA MET A 24 -8.26 -4.89 -6.41
C MET A 24 -8.35 -4.42 -4.97
N ASN A 25 -8.44 -5.36 -4.03
CA ASN A 25 -8.43 -5.09 -2.60
C ASN A 25 -7.04 -5.41 -2.06
N CYS A 26 -6.39 -4.40 -1.51
CA CYS A 26 -5.13 -4.52 -0.82
C CYS A 26 -5.31 -4.25 0.68
N THR A 27 -4.70 -5.06 1.52
CA THR A 27 -4.76 -4.92 2.99
C THR A 27 -3.38 -5.03 3.59
N TRP A 28 -3.19 -4.40 4.75
CA TRP A 28 -1.96 -4.50 5.52
C TRP A 28 -2.21 -4.34 7.02
N GLN A 29 -1.19 -4.62 7.80
CA GLN A 29 -1.09 -4.34 9.21
C GLN A 29 -0.18 -3.13 9.46
N VAL A 30 -0.46 -2.41 10.54
CA VAL A 30 0.38 -1.30 11.01
C VAL A 30 1.75 -1.86 11.38
N GLY A 31 2.82 -1.13 11.06
CA GLY A 31 4.15 -1.44 11.55
C GLY A 31 4.20 -1.48 13.07
N LYS A 32 4.84 -2.51 13.63
CA LYS A 32 4.93 -2.73 15.08
C LYS A 32 5.44 -1.53 15.88
N ASP A 33 6.34 -0.74 15.28
CA ASP A 33 7.00 0.41 15.90
C ASP A 33 6.48 1.75 15.34
N ALA A 34 5.40 1.72 14.54
CA ALA A 34 4.83 2.92 13.95
C ALA A 34 4.15 3.79 15.03
N PRO A 35 4.44 5.11 15.06
CA PRO A 35 3.75 6.06 15.93
C PRO A 35 2.22 5.99 15.82
N ALA A 36 1.52 6.33 16.90
CA ALA A 36 0.04 6.31 16.96
C ALA A 36 -0.64 7.32 16.02
N ASP A 37 0.08 8.33 15.54
CA ASP A 37 -0.41 9.31 14.56
C ASP A 37 -0.04 8.96 13.12
N THR A 38 0.59 7.80 12.88
CA THR A 38 0.98 7.37 11.54
C THR A 38 -0.23 7.25 10.62
N GLN A 39 -0.13 7.82 9.42
CA GLN A 39 -1.06 7.60 8.31
C GLN A 39 -0.32 7.00 7.13
N TYR A 40 -0.92 6.00 6.46
CA TYR A 40 -0.30 5.30 5.33
C TYR A 40 -0.96 5.67 4.01
N PHE A 41 -0.18 5.68 2.93
CA PHE A 41 -0.65 6.02 1.58
C PHE A 41 -0.16 4.97 0.60
N LEU A 42 -1.10 4.29 -0.06
CA LEU A 42 -0.81 3.23 -1.01
C LEU A 42 -0.82 3.79 -2.42
N HIS A 43 0.23 3.42 -3.16
CA HIS A 43 0.38 3.67 -4.57
C HIS A 43 0.71 2.36 -5.30
N TRP A 44 0.26 2.23 -6.55
CA TRP A 44 0.59 1.08 -7.37
C TRP A 44 0.89 1.45 -8.82
N GLN A 45 1.62 0.58 -9.50
CA GLN A 45 1.96 0.68 -10.92
C GLN A 45 1.74 -0.68 -11.59
N ASN A 46 0.93 -0.71 -12.65
CA ASN A 46 0.61 -1.95 -13.37
C ASN A 46 1.70 -2.39 -14.37
N SER A 47 2.69 -1.53 -14.65
CA SER A 47 3.91 -1.87 -15.40
C SER A 47 4.99 -0.82 -15.14
N ARG A 48 6.24 -1.10 -15.51
CA ARG A 48 7.38 -0.20 -15.30
C ARG A 48 7.24 1.16 -15.97
N ASP A 49 6.56 1.21 -17.10
CA ASP A 49 6.36 2.44 -17.89
C ASP A 49 5.02 3.13 -17.56
N ALA A 50 4.22 2.54 -16.67
CA ALA A 50 2.94 3.09 -16.28
C ALA A 50 3.09 4.18 -15.22
N LYS A 51 2.13 5.10 -15.22
CA LYS A 51 2.04 6.11 -14.17
C LYS A 51 1.61 5.45 -12.85
N GLU A 52 2.23 5.90 -11.77
CA GLU A 52 1.79 5.59 -10.41
C GLU A 52 0.38 6.12 -10.12
N VAL A 53 -0.45 5.25 -9.55
CA VAL A 53 -1.82 5.54 -9.17
C VAL A 53 -1.94 5.44 -7.65
N GLU A 54 -2.35 6.51 -7.01
CA GLU A 54 -2.68 6.52 -5.59
C GLU A 54 -4.02 5.83 -5.35
N CYS A 55 -4.17 5.21 -4.18
CA CYS A 55 -5.43 4.63 -3.72
C CYS A 55 -6.62 5.59 -3.82
N GLU A 56 -7.69 5.13 -4.46
CA GLU A 56 -8.92 5.89 -4.62
C GLU A 56 -9.84 5.75 -3.40
N LEU A 57 -9.92 4.54 -2.83
CA LEU A 57 -10.84 4.19 -1.75
C LEU A 57 -10.10 3.46 -0.63
N TYR A 58 -9.68 4.22 0.38
CA TYR A 58 -9.03 3.66 1.57
C TYR A 58 -10.02 2.91 2.48
N ILE A 59 -9.60 1.73 2.94
CA ILE A 59 -10.21 1.02 4.06
C ILE A 59 -9.54 1.55 5.33
N ARG A 60 -10.34 2.01 6.30
CA ARG A 60 -9.84 2.67 7.51
C ARG A 60 -10.24 1.94 8.78
N ASP A 61 -9.39 2.02 9.80
CA ASP A 61 -9.73 1.59 11.15
C ASP A 61 -10.61 2.62 11.89
N GLU A 62 -10.96 2.31 13.14
CA GLU A 62 -11.76 3.17 14.02
C GLU A 62 -11.13 4.54 14.28
N ASN A 63 -9.80 4.67 14.14
CA ASN A 63 -9.06 5.91 14.32
C ASN A 63 -8.87 6.69 12.99
N GLY A 64 -9.42 6.19 11.89
CA GLY A 64 -9.30 6.81 10.57
C GLY A 64 -7.95 6.56 9.88
N ARG A 65 -7.13 5.64 10.39
CA ARG A 65 -5.86 5.22 9.76
C ARG A 65 -6.16 4.29 8.59
N ASN A 66 -5.48 4.52 7.49
CA ASN A 66 -5.57 3.69 6.30
C ASN A 66 -4.91 2.32 6.57
N MET A 67 -5.70 1.26 6.44
CA MET A 67 -5.34 -0.15 6.69
C MET A 67 -5.53 -1.03 5.45
N GLY A 68 -6.04 -0.43 4.38
CA GLY A 68 -6.29 -1.12 3.12
C GLY A 68 -6.69 -0.14 2.04
N CYS A 69 -6.86 -0.65 0.83
CA CYS A 69 -7.27 0.10 -0.34
C CYS A 69 -8.12 -0.76 -1.26
N ILE A 70 -9.11 -0.14 -1.90
CA ILE A 70 -9.80 -0.70 -3.06
C ILE A 70 -9.49 0.18 -4.27
N PHE A 71 -8.84 -0.41 -5.27
CA PHE A 71 -8.69 0.21 -6.59
C PHE A 71 -9.83 -0.22 -7.51
N GLN A 72 -10.35 0.72 -8.30
CA GLN A 72 -11.38 0.44 -9.30
C GLN A 72 -10.79 0.41 -10.71
N ASN A 73 -11.49 -0.26 -11.62
CA ASN A 73 -11.13 -0.32 -13.05
C ASN A 73 -9.71 -0.82 -13.31
N VAL A 74 -9.24 -1.75 -12.49
CA VAL A 74 -7.91 -2.33 -12.56
C VAL A 74 -7.82 -3.18 -13.82
N SER A 75 -6.98 -2.75 -14.77
CA SER A 75 -6.63 -3.50 -15.96
C SER A 75 -5.17 -3.90 -15.87
N ILE A 76 -4.94 -5.21 -15.88
CA ILE A 76 -3.64 -5.80 -15.62
C ILE A 76 -3.15 -6.44 -16.91
N GLY A 77 -2.12 -5.83 -17.50
CA GLY A 77 -1.44 -6.39 -18.67
C GLY A 77 -0.43 -7.49 -18.31
N THR A 78 -0.02 -7.58 -17.03
CA THR A 78 1.03 -8.48 -16.54
C THR A 78 0.68 -9.04 -15.17
N GLU A 79 0.99 -10.30 -14.87
CA GLU A 79 0.68 -10.92 -13.58
C GLU A 79 1.41 -10.30 -12.37
N LYS A 80 2.31 -9.33 -12.58
CA LYS A 80 3.02 -8.59 -11.54
C LYS A 80 2.70 -7.09 -11.58
N ALA A 81 2.58 -6.50 -10.39
CA ALA A 81 2.50 -5.05 -10.23
C ALA A 81 3.46 -4.58 -9.12
N TYR A 82 3.90 -3.33 -9.21
CA TYR A 82 4.70 -2.68 -8.18
C TYR A 82 3.78 -1.94 -7.21
N PHE A 83 4.05 -2.08 -5.92
CA PHE A 83 3.33 -1.41 -4.85
C PHE A 83 4.31 -0.61 -4.00
N LEU A 84 3.89 0.59 -3.61
CA LEU A 84 4.61 1.48 -2.70
C LEU A 84 3.63 1.97 -1.62
N VAL A 85 3.96 1.75 -0.36
CA VAL A 85 3.23 2.31 0.78
C VAL A 85 4.14 3.25 1.53
N ASN A 86 3.80 4.53 1.47
CA ASN A 86 4.45 5.58 2.25
C ASN A 86 3.72 5.79 3.58
N GLY A 87 4.38 6.42 4.54
CA GLY A 87 3.76 6.84 5.80
C GLY A 87 4.11 8.26 6.17
N SER A 88 3.21 8.92 6.90
CA SER A 88 3.46 10.22 7.52
C SER A 88 3.13 10.17 9.01
N SER A 89 3.95 10.87 9.81
CA SER A 89 3.75 11.12 11.23
C SER A 89 4.32 12.52 11.51
N LYS A 90 3.89 13.16 12.62
CA LYS A 90 4.31 14.53 12.97
C LYS A 90 5.81 14.63 13.24
N ASP A 91 6.35 13.67 13.99
CA ASP A 91 7.68 13.78 14.59
C ASP A 91 8.67 12.72 14.09
N SER A 92 8.21 11.80 13.24
CA SER A 92 9.02 10.67 12.78
C SER A 92 8.84 10.43 11.28
N LEU A 93 9.97 10.25 10.59
CA LEU A 93 9.96 9.73 9.23
C LEU A 93 9.55 8.26 9.29
N ILE A 94 8.52 7.89 8.52
CA ILE A 94 8.03 6.52 8.48
C ILE A 94 8.76 5.77 7.37
N GLN A 95 9.16 4.54 7.65
CA GLN A 95 9.77 3.66 6.68
C GLN A 95 8.71 3.27 5.64
N PHE A 96 9.02 3.42 4.36
CA PHE A 96 8.14 2.96 3.29
C PHE A 96 8.27 1.45 3.10
N TYR A 97 7.22 0.83 2.59
CA TYR A 97 7.22 -0.54 2.10
C TYR A 97 7.09 -0.49 0.58
N ASP A 98 7.91 -1.26 -0.15
CA ASP A 98 7.75 -1.43 -1.58
C ASP A 98 8.09 -2.84 -2.05
N GLU A 99 7.29 -3.36 -2.98
CA GLU A 99 7.47 -4.72 -3.49
C GLU A 99 6.80 -4.92 -4.86
N TYR A 100 7.34 -5.84 -5.65
CA TYR A 100 6.65 -6.39 -6.82
C TYR A 100 5.88 -7.65 -6.39
N ILE A 101 4.56 -7.61 -6.52
CA ILE A 101 3.68 -8.69 -6.07
C ILE A 101 3.02 -9.35 -7.26
N ASP A 102 3.01 -10.68 -7.25
CA ASP A 102 2.20 -11.51 -8.14
C ASP A 102 0.72 -11.34 -7.77
N LEU A 103 -0.07 -10.90 -8.73
CA LEU A 103 -1.48 -10.62 -8.54
C LEU A 103 -2.32 -11.81 -8.93
N TYR A 104 -3.11 -12.29 -7.97
CA TYR A 104 -4.02 -13.40 -8.15
C TYR A 104 -5.46 -12.89 -8.28
N LYS A 105 -6.17 -13.47 -9.24
CA LYS A 105 -7.60 -13.29 -9.41
C LYS A 105 -8.34 -14.40 -8.69
N ILE A 106 -9.32 -14.01 -7.87
CA ILE A 106 -10.24 -14.93 -7.18
C ILE A 106 -11.63 -14.92 -7.80
#